data_AF-A0A2M9T966-F1
#
_entry.id   AF-A0A2M9T966-F1
#
_cell.length_a   1.000
_cell.length_b   1.000
_cell.length_c   1.000
_cell.angle_alpha   90.00
_cell.angle_beta   90.00
_cell.angle_gamma   90.00
#
_symmetry.space_group_name_H-M   'P 1'
#
loop_
_entity.id
_entity.type
_entity.pdbx_description
1 polymer ?
#
loop_
_entity_poly.entity_id
_entity_poly.type
_entity_poly.pdbx_seq_one_letter_code
_entity_poly.pdbx_strand_id
1 'polypeptide(L)'
;MPQDDFYTKVRTGLPALLRQWLSLGRADVDQLALILAETARVAKLGTPESTPNGATLRQWSEESTAEIPLWAPRTAVFLLNQMPARPVPQSEKEACAWAYCWLRNRDFVSLNDAHAALPEHLKAPLEQALEAAWQDQQGLRLV
;
A
#
# COMPACT_ATOMS: atom_id res chain seq x y z
N MET A 1 5.79 22.93 5.95
CA MET A 1 5.39 22.01 7.03
C MET A 1 5.71 20.60 6.57
N PRO A 2 6.46 19.79 7.33
CA PRO A 2 6.97 18.49 6.87
C PRO A 2 5.90 17.40 6.71
N GLN A 3 4.77 17.45 7.44
CA GLN A 3 3.66 16.49 7.30
C GLN A 3 2.97 16.59 5.93
N ASP A 4 2.83 17.80 5.38
CA ASP A 4 2.23 18.02 4.07
C ASP A 4 3.06 17.37 2.94
N ASP A 5 4.38 17.26 3.11
CA ASP A 5 5.26 16.65 2.10
C ASP A 5 5.14 15.12 2.09
N PHE A 6 5.12 14.47 3.27
CA PHE A 6 5.00 13.02 3.35
C PHE A 6 3.66 12.51 2.82
N TYR A 7 2.54 13.08 3.29
CA TYR A 7 1.22 12.63 2.84
C TYR A 7 1.01 12.90 1.33
N THR A 8 1.57 13.98 0.81
CA THR A 8 1.58 14.24 -0.65
C THR A 8 2.34 13.16 -1.42
N LYS A 9 3.50 12.72 -0.92
CA LYS A 9 4.26 11.59 -1.50
C LYS A 9 3.46 10.30 -1.46
N VAL A 10 2.81 10.00 -0.33
CA VAL A 10 1.92 8.84 -0.17
C VAL A 10 0.82 8.85 -1.23
N ARG A 11 0.03 9.94 -1.31
CA ARG A 11 -1.07 10.04 -2.27
C ARG A 11 -0.59 9.84 -3.71
N THR A 12 0.55 10.42 -4.06
CA THR A 12 1.13 10.26 -5.40
C THR A 12 1.65 8.83 -5.65
N GLY A 13 2.04 8.10 -4.60
CA GLY A 13 2.57 6.74 -4.68
C GLY A 13 1.51 5.62 -4.68
N LEU A 14 0.28 5.87 -4.20
CA LEU A 14 -0.76 4.83 -4.12
C LEU A 14 -1.07 4.13 -5.47
N PRO A 15 -1.17 4.84 -6.63
CA PRO A 15 -1.40 4.18 -7.91
C PRO A 15 -0.29 3.19 -8.29
N ALA A 16 0.95 3.45 -7.91
CA ALA A 16 2.09 2.60 -8.27
C ALA A 16 1.98 1.21 -7.62
N LEU A 17 1.48 1.13 -6.39
CA LEU A 17 1.21 -0.15 -5.71
C LEU A 17 0.20 -1.01 -6.49
N LEU A 18 -0.87 -0.38 -7.00
CA LEU A 18 -1.88 -1.06 -7.81
C LEU A 18 -1.35 -1.45 -9.19
N ARG A 19 -0.49 -0.60 -9.78
CA ARG A 19 0.20 -0.92 -11.03
C ARG A 19 1.14 -2.10 -10.88
N GLN A 20 1.86 -2.19 -9.76
CA GLN A 20 2.74 -3.32 -9.48
C GLN A 20 1.94 -4.61 -9.26
N TRP A 21 0.80 -4.52 -8.57
CA TRP A 21 -0.15 -5.64 -8.47
C TRP A 21 -0.64 -6.11 -9.85
N LEU A 22 -1.06 -5.18 -10.71
CA LEU A 22 -1.46 -5.49 -12.10
C LEU A 22 -0.33 -6.13 -12.91
N SER A 23 0.90 -5.65 -12.74
CA SER A 23 2.05 -6.12 -13.52
C SER A 23 2.56 -7.50 -13.09
N LEU A 24 2.45 -7.85 -11.80
CA LEU A 24 2.99 -9.09 -11.24
C LEU A 24 1.92 -10.18 -11.07
N GLY A 25 0.65 -9.78 -11.04
CA GLY A 25 -0.49 -10.69 -10.96
C GLY A 25 -0.54 -11.65 -12.15
N ARG A 26 -0.92 -12.89 -11.90
CA ARG A 26 -1.02 -13.96 -12.92
C ARG A 26 -2.47 -14.31 -13.24
N ALA A 27 -3.30 -13.29 -13.41
CA ALA A 27 -4.71 -13.41 -13.75
C ALA A 27 -5.11 -12.26 -14.68
N ASP A 28 -6.28 -12.36 -15.30
CA ASP A 28 -6.82 -11.21 -16.03
C ASP A 28 -7.18 -10.07 -15.06
N VAL A 29 -7.38 -8.86 -15.61
CA VAL A 29 -7.54 -7.65 -14.80
C VAL A 29 -8.82 -7.67 -13.95
N ASP A 30 -9.90 -8.27 -14.45
CA ASP A 30 -11.15 -8.40 -13.69
C ASP A 30 -10.97 -9.36 -12.51
N GLN A 31 -10.28 -10.48 -12.72
CA GLN A 31 -9.91 -11.40 -11.65
C GLN A 31 -8.97 -10.77 -10.63
N LEU A 32 -7.99 -9.96 -11.06
CA LEU A 32 -7.11 -9.24 -10.13
C LEU A 32 -7.88 -8.21 -9.29
N ALA A 33 -8.90 -7.57 -9.86
CA ALA A 33 -9.78 -6.64 -9.14
C ALA A 33 -10.66 -7.38 -8.11
N LEU A 34 -11.21 -8.54 -8.50
CA LEU A 34 -11.95 -9.42 -7.60
C LEU A 34 -11.08 -9.91 -6.43
N ILE A 35 -9.89 -10.45 -6.72
CA ILE A 35 -8.95 -10.93 -5.69
C ILE A 35 -8.62 -9.81 -4.71
N LEU A 36 -8.38 -8.60 -5.21
CA LEU A 36 -8.08 -7.44 -4.37
C LEU A 36 -9.25 -7.16 -3.41
N ALA A 37 -10.49 -7.10 -3.89
CA ALA A 37 -11.66 -6.82 -3.04
C ALA A 37 -11.97 -7.94 -2.05
N GLU A 38 -11.94 -9.21 -2.49
CA GLU A 38 -12.21 -10.34 -1.59
C GLU A 38 -11.12 -10.47 -0.52
N THR A 39 -9.85 -10.26 -0.89
CA THR A 39 -8.75 -10.24 0.09
C THR A 39 -8.94 -9.12 1.10
N ALA A 40 -9.40 -7.94 0.67
CA ALA A 40 -9.67 -6.83 1.58
C ALA A 40 -10.70 -7.21 2.65
N ARG A 41 -11.80 -7.85 2.23
CA ARG A 41 -12.85 -8.32 3.15
C ARG A 41 -12.34 -9.40 4.10
N VAL A 42 -11.71 -10.45 3.57
CA VAL A 42 -11.26 -11.60 4.37
C VAL A 42 -10.15 -11.21 5.34
N ALA A 43 -9.19 -10.38 4.91
CA ALA A 43 -8.08 -9.93 5.73
C ALA A 43 -8.42 -8.70 6.61
N LYS A 44 -9.68 -8.21 6.56
CA LYS A 44 -10.16 -7.04 7.32
C LYS A 44 -9.32 -5.77 7.06
N LEU A 45 -8.87 -5.58 5.82
CA LEU A 45 -8.07 -4.42 5.39
C LEU A 45 -8.93 -3.22 4.95
N GLY A 46 -10.24 -3.36 5.10
CA GLY A 46 -11.27 -2.40 4.75
C GLY A 46 -12.48 -3.12 4.17
N THR A 47 -13.54 -2.38 3.91
CA THR A 47 -14.80 -2.94 3.40
C THR A 47 -15.11 -2.32 2.04
N PRO A 48 -14.82 -3.02 0.93
CA PRO A 48 -15.27 -2.59 -0.39
C PRO A 48 -16.81 -2.56 -0.43
N GLU A 49 -17.39 -1.39 -0.72
CA GLU A 49 -18.84 -1.23 -0.89
C GLU A 49 -19.36 -2.07 -2.07
N SER A 50 -18.56 -2.12 -3.14
CA SER A 50 -18.77 -2.97 -4.30
C SER A 50 -17.44 -3.60 -4.72
N THR A 51 -17.51 -4.72 -5.44
CA THR A 51 -16.34 -5.32 -6.07
C THR A 51 -16.00 -4.50 -7.33
N PRO A 52 -14.79 -3.90 -7.43
CA PRO A 52 -14.40 -3.17 -8.62
C PRO A 52 -14.20 -4.14 -9.78
N ASN A 53 -14.44 -3.64 -10.99
CA ASN A 53 -14.06 -4.34 -12.21
C ASN A 53 -12.63 -3.97 -12.63
N GLY A 54 -12.13 -4.61 -13.68
CA GLY A 54 -10.79 -4.37 -14.19
C GLY A 54 -10.58 -2.96 -14.73
N ALA A 55 -11.63 -2.30 -15.25
CA ALA A 55 -11.53 -0.92 -15.73
C ALA A 55 -11.29 0.06 -14.56
N THR A 56 -12.03 -0.11 -13.46
CA THR A 56 -11.83 0.67 -12.22
C THR A 56 -10.42 0.44 -11.66
N LEU A 57 -9.94 -0.80 -11.63
CA LEU A 57 -8.58 -1.10 -11.15
C LEU A 57 -7.49 -0.46 -12.04
N ARG A 58 -7.67 -0.48 -13.37
CA ARG A 58 -6.75 0.20 -14.30
C ARG A 58 -6.72 1.70 -14.04
N GLN A 59 -7.89 2.33 -13.94
CA GLN A 59 -7.99 3.77 -13.65
C GLN A 59 -7.22 4.14 -12.37
N TRP A 60 -7.43 3.38 -11.28
CA TRP A 60 -6.71 3.61 -10.02
C TRP A 60 -5.19 3.42 -10.14
N SER A 61 -4.70 2.63 -11.10
CA SER A 61 -3.26 2.39 -11.29
C SER A 61 -2.54 3.44 -12.15
N GLU A 62 -3.31 4.25 -12.88
CA GLU A 62 -2.80 5.23 -13.85
C GLU A 62 -2.86 6.66 -13.31
N GLU A 63 -3.98 7.02 -12.66
CA GLU A 63 -4.28 8.40 -12.26
C GLU A 63 -3.84 8.68 -10.82
N SER A 64 -2.87 9.59 -10.63
CA SER A 64 -2.47 10.08 -9.29
C SER A 64 -3.55 10.92 -8.59
N THR A 65 -4.55 11.38 -9.33
CA THR A 65 -5.67 12.17 -8.84
C THR A 65 -6.95 11.36 -8.62
N ALA A 66 -6.99 10.10 -9.04
CA ALA A 66 -8.16 9.26 -8.81
C ALA A 66 -8.43 9.14 -7.31
N GLU A 67 -9.70 9.16 -6.94
CA GLU A 67 -10.12 8.86 -5.57
C GLU A 67 -10.01 7.35 -5.37
N ILE A 68 -8.83 6.91 -4.94
CA ILE A 68 -8.55 5.51 -4.66
C ILE A 68 -9.02 5.21 -3.23
N PRO A 69 -9.97 4.27 -3.03
CA PRO A 69 -10.37 3.90 -1.69
C PRO A 69 -9.20 3.19 -0.99
N LEU A 70 -8.84 3.66 0.21
CA LEU A 70 -7.60 3.26 0.88
C LEU A 70 -7.45 1.74 1.12
N TRP A 71 -8.55 1.00 1.18
CA TRP A 71 -8.51 -0.46 1.29
C TRP A 71 -7.77 -1.08 0.09
N ALA A 72 -7.87 -0.53 -1.12
CA ALA A 72 -7.28 -1.11 -2.33
C ALA A 72 -5.74 -1.15 -2.29
N PRO A 73 -5.02 -0.02 -2.10
CA PRO A 73 -3.55 -0.06 -1.99
C PRO A 73 -3.07 -0.77 -0.74
N ARG A 74 -3.83 -0.73 0.37
CA ARG A 74 -3.55 -1.54 1.57
C ARG A 74 -3.56 -3.03 1.26
N THR A 75 -4.56 -3.50 0.53
CA THR A 75 -4.64 -4.90 0.12
C THR A 75 -3.59 -5.26 -0.92
N ALA A 76 -3.24 -4.37 -1.84
CA ALA A 76 -2.14 -4.59 -2.76
C ALA A 76 -0.82 -4.81 -2.00
N VAL A 77 -0.49 -3.97 -1.02
CA VAL A 77 0.69 -4.15 -0.17
C VAL A 77 0.66 -5.47 0.61
N PHE A 78 -0.50 -5.85 1.15
CA PHE A 78 -0.66 -7.15 1.80
C PHE A 78 -0.32 -8.32 0.85
N LEU A 79 -0.80 -8.27 -0.39
CA LEU A 79 -0.55 -9.30 -1.40
C LEU A 79 0.90 -9.28 -1.90
N LEU A 80 1.43 -8.11 -2.25
CA LEU A 80 2.79 -7.91 -2.77
C LEU A 80 3.85 -8.42 -1.78
N ASN A 81 3.68 -8.16 -0.48
CA ASN A 81 4.58 -8.64 0.57
C ASN A 81 4.71 -10.16 0.63
N GLN A 82 3.74 -10.90 0.09
CA GLN A 82 3.68 -12.37 0.10
C GLN A 82 4.07 -12.98 -1.25
N MET A 83 4.33 -12.16 -2.28
CA MET A 83 4.63 -12.67 -3.61
C MET A 83 6.03 -13.31 -3.68
N PRO A 84 6.16 -14.50 -4.30
CA PRO A 84 7.47 -15.13 -4.55
C PRO A 84 8.44 -14.28 -5.36
N ALA A 85 7.92 -13.36 -6.18
CA ALA A 85 8.70 -12.43 -6.99
C ALA A 85 9.46 -11.38 -6.16
N ARG A 86 9.17 -11.26 -4.86
CA ARG A 86 9.82 -10.33 -3.92
C ARG A 86 9.85 -8.89 -4.45
N PRO A 87 8.69 -8.32 -4.80
CA PRO A 87 8.62 -6.95 -5.31
C PRO A 87 9.20 -5.96 -4.30
N VAL A 88 9.90 -4.96 -4.83
CA VAL A 88 10.36 -3.80 -4.06
C VAL A 88 9.75 -2.53 -4.68
N PRO A 89 9.59 -1.44 -3.90
CA PRO A 89 9.21 -0.15 -4.44
C PRO A 89 10.19 0.32 -5.53
N GLN A 90 9.67 0.95 -6.58
CA GLN A 90 10.44 1.45 -7.72
C GLN A 90 10.72 2.96 -7.62
N SER A 91 10.16 3.64 -6.62
CA SER A 91 10.37 5.07 -6.37
C SER A 91 10.19 5.42 -4.90
N GLU A 92 10.71 6.58 -4.48
CA GLU A 92 10.51 7.12 -3.12
C GLU A 92 9.02 7.26 -2.78
N LYS A 93 8.22 7.78 -3.72
CA LYS A 93 6.77 7.97 -3.52
C LYS A 93 6.05 6.65 -3.29
N GLU A 94 6.41 5.62 -4.06
CA GLU A 94 5.89 4.27 -3.89
C GLU A 94 6.34 3.67 -2.56
N ALA A 95 7.60 3.87 -2.13
CA ALA A 95 8.07 3.44 -0.83
C ALA A 95 7.30 4.11 0.33
N CYS A 96 7.04 5.42 0.25
CA CYS A 96 6.20 6.13 1.22
C CYS A 96 4.79 5.54 1.28
N ALA A 97 4.16 5.31 0.11
CA ALA A 97 2.84 4.70 0.02
C ALA A 97 2.81 3.27 0.60
N TRP A 98 3.86 2.48 0.33
CA TRP A 98 4.01 1.14 0.85
C TRP A 98 4.12 1.12 2.36
N ALA A 99 5.01 1.94 2.93
CA ALA A 99 5.19 2.07 4.37
C ALA A 99 3.91 2.55 5.07
N TYR A 100 3.24 3.55 4.48
CA TYR A 100 1.96 4.08 4.98
C TYR A 100 0.88 2.99 5.06
N CYS A 101 0.76 2.16 4.01
CA CYS A 101 -0.17 1.05 3.96
C CYS A 101 0.23 -0.09 4.91
N TRP A 102 1.52 -0.42 4.98
CA TRP A 102 2.06 -1.46 5.87
C TRP A 102 1.70 -1.19 7.33
N LEU A 103 1.96 0.02 7.82
CA LEU A 103 1.65 0.43 9.19
C LEU A 103 0.15 0.46 9.50
N ARG A 104 -0.71 0.49 8.48
CA ARG A 104 -2.18 0.44 8.63
C ARG A 104 -2.75 -0.95 8.45
N ASN A 105 -1.98 -1.91 7.97
CA ASN A 105 -2.47 -3.28 7.79
C ASN A 105 -2.42 -4.10 9.08
N ARG A 106 -1.62 -3.66 10.06
CA ARG A 106 -1.40 -4.33 11.34
C ARG A 106 -1.07 -3.31 12.42
N ASP A 107 -1.35 -3.67 13.66
CA ASP A 107 -0.92 -2.89 14.81
C ASP A 107 0.53 -3.24 15.18
N PHE A 108 1.35 -2.21 15.35
CA PHE A 108 2.73 -2.32 15.79
C PHE A 108 2.93 -1.50 17.06
N VAL A 109 3.72 -2.02 17.98
CA VAL A 109 4.01 -1.37 19.27
C VAL A 109 5.15 -0.36 19.13
N SER A 110 6.09 -0.62 18.22
CA SER A 110 7.21 0.28 17.91
C SER A 110 7.60 0.27 16.43
N LEU A 111 8.39 1.27 16.01
CA LEU A 111 8.99 1.30 14.68
C LEU A 111 9.88 0.07 14.42
N ASN A 112 10.62 -0.37 15.44
CA ASN A 112 11.47 -1.57 15.33
C ASN A 112 10.63 -2.83 15.09
N ASP A 113 9.47 -2.97 15.75
CA ASP A 113 8.57 -4.10 15.50
C ASP A 113 8.00 -4.07 14.08
N ALA A 114 7.62 -2.87 13.61
CA ALA A 114 7.13 -2.69 12.24
C ALA A 114 8.20 -3.04 11.20
N HIS A 115 9.46 -2.69 11.46
CA HIS A 115 10.60 -2.99 10.58
C HIS A 115 10.96 -4.48 10.61
N ALA A 116 11.03 -5.07 11.81
CA ALA A 116 11.36 -6.48 11.99
C ALA A 116 10.32 -7.41 11.34
N ALA A 117 9.05 -6.99 11.31
CA ALA A 117 7.97 -7.73 10.68
C ALA A 117 7.94 -7.63 9.14
N LEU A 118 8.75 -6.76 8.53
CA LEU A 118 8.85 -6.69 7.06
C LEU A 118 9.50 -7.96 6.50
N PRO A 119 9.07 -8.41 5.31
CA PRO A 119 9.84 -9.35 4.51
C PRO A 119 11.27 -8.86 4.30
N GLU A 120 12.26 -9.77 4.32
CA GLU A 120 13.68 -9.41 4.30
C GLU A 120 14.08 -8.47 3.15
N HIS A 121 13.54 -8.73 1.95
CA HIS A 121 13.80 -7.93 0.75
C HIS A 121 13.25 -6.49 0.82
N LEU A 122 12.37 -6.18 1.78
CA LEU A 122 11.76 -4.88 1.97
C LEU A 122 12.36 -4.07 3.13
N LYS A 123 13.16 -4.70 4.00
CA LYS A 123 13.75 -4.02 5.17
C LYS A 123 14.61 -2.82 4.78
N ALA A 124 15.55 -3.01 3.86
CA ALA A 124 16.42 -1.93 3.41
C ALA A 124 15.69 -0.91 2.49
N PRO A 125 14.90 -1.33 1.48
CA PRO A 125 14.18 -0.38 0.62
C PRO A 125 13.16 0.51 1.34
N LEU A 126 12.59 0.03 2.47
CA LEU A 126 11.56 0.76 3.21
C LEU A 126 12.09 1.46 4.47
N GLU A 127 13.36 1.35 4.83
CA GLU A 127 13.88 1.86 6.12
C GLU A 127 13.50 3.33 6.36
N GLN A 128 13.88 4.23 5.45
CA GLN A 128 13.60 5.66 5.57
C GLN A 128 12.10 5.99 5.45
N ALA A 129 11.41 5.33 4.51
CA ALA A 129 9.98 5.55 4.31
C ALA A 129 9.15 5.08 5.51
N LEU A 130 9.58 4.02 6.19
CA LEU A 130 8.92 3.48 7.38
C LEU A 130 9.11 4.40 8.59
N GLU A 131 10.30 4.97 8.76
CA GLU A 131 10.55 5.98 9.79
C GLU A 131 9.65 7.21 9.59
N ALA A 132 9.62 7.74 8.35
CA ALA A 132 8.77 8.88 8.01
C ALA A 132 7.26 8.57 8.23
N ALA A 133 6.81 7.39 7.79
CA ALA A 133 5.43 6.93 7.99
C ALA A 133 5.07 6.78 9.46
N TRP A 134 6.02 6.33 10.30
CA TRP A 134 5.81 6.19 11.73
C TRP A 134 5.67 7.55 12.41
N GLN A 135 6.55 8.50 12.08
CA GLN A 135 6.47 9.87 12.60
C GLN A 135 5.15 10.54 12.22
N ASP A 136 4.70 10.38 10.98
CA ASP A 136 3.39 10.85 10.50
C ASP A 136 2.24 10.26 11.32
N GLN A 137 2.23 8.93 11.52
CA GLN A 137 1.20 8.24 12.30
C GLN A 137 1.16 8.67 13.78
N GLN A 138 2.31 8.90 14.42
CA GLN A 138 2.34 9.40 15.80
C GLN A 138 1.92 10.87 15.87
N GLY A 139 2.29 11.69 14.89
CA GLY A 139 1.85 13.08 14.79
C GLY A 139 0.33 13.22 14.71
N LEU A 140 -0.36 12.31 14.03
CA LEU A 140 -1.82 12.23 13.98
C LEU A 140 -2.48 11.79 15.30
N ARG A 141 -1.74 11.15 16.20
CA ARG A 141 -2.25 10.69 17.52
C ARG A 141 -2.09 11.73 18.63
N LEU A 142 -1.32 12.78 18.39
CA LEU A 142 -1.01 13.83 19.37
C LEU A 142 -1.90 15.08 19.21
N VAL A 143 -2.88 15.05 18.30
CA VAL A 143 -3.84 16.14 18.04
C VAL A 143 -5.23 15.77 18.53
#